data_AF-A0A931MBU0-F1
#
_entry.id   AF-A0A931MBU0-F1
#
_cell.length_a   1.000
_cell.length_b   1.000
_cell.length_c   1.000
_cell.angle_alpha   90.00
_cell.angle_beta   90.00
_cell.angle_gamma   90.00
#
_symmetry.space_group_name_H-M   'P 1'
#
loop_
_entity.id
_entity.type
_entity.pdbx_description
1 polymer ?
#
loop_
_entity_poly.entity_id
_entity_poly.type
_entity_poly.pdbx_seq_one_letter_code
_entity_poly.pdbx_strand_id
1 'polypeptide(L)'
;MSKKNKPDNRGFVFSTDPNFQFEEERIEEETVPANQQKLRIRLETKHRGGKTVSLITGFIGKETDLEELGKKLKSFCGTGGSAKDGEIIVQGDHRDKILQWLLKNGYSQSKKS
;
A
#
# COMPACT_ATOMS: atom_id res chain seq x y z
N MET A 1 -10.62 -22.92 -56.51
CA MET A 1 -9.90 -21.66 -56.23
C MET A 1 -9.84 -21.48 -54.71
N SER A 2 -8.89 -22.14 -54.03
CA SER A 2 -7.56 -21.62 -53.61
C SER A 2 -7.56 -20.56 -52.50
N LYS A 3 -6.98 -20.98 -51.35
CA LYS A 3 -6.16 -20.22 -50.36
C LYS A 3 -6.91 -19.23 -49.44
N LYS A 4 -6.61 -19.10 -48.13
CA LYS A 4 -5.38 -19.44 -47.38
C LYS A 4 -5.66 -19.51 -45.88
N ASN A 5 -5.04 -20.50 -45.25
CA ASN A 5 -4.99 -20.76 -43.81
C ASN A 5 -3.85 -19.96 -43.15
N LYS A 6 -4.06 -19.39 -41.95
CA LYS A 6 -3.07 -19.39 -40.85
C LYS A 6 -3.68 -18.83 -39.54
N PRO A 7 -3.97 -19.66 -38.52
CA PRO A 7 -4.11 -19.17 -37.15
C PRO A 7 -2.71 -19.02 -36.52
N ASP A 8 -2.50 -17.88 -35.87
CA ASP A 8 -1.25 -17.52 -35.21
C ASP A 8 -1.14 -18.22 -33.84
N ASN A 9 -0.28 -19.22 -33.78
CA ASN A 9 0.61 -19.66 -32.71
C ASN A 9 0.40 -19.20 -31.24
N ARG A 10 -0.81 -19.26 -30.67
CA ARG A 10 -1.01 -19.36 -29.21
C ARG A 10 -2.12 -20.35 -28.91
N GLY A 11 -1.71 -21.56 -28.55
CA GLY A 11 -2.59 -22.65 -28.14
C GLY A 11 -3.35 -22.29 -26.86
N PHE A 12 -4.54 -21.73 -27.02
CA PHE A 12 -5.55 -21.72 -25.96
C PHE A 12 -6.26 -23.06 -25.98
N VAL A 13 -5.87 -23.95 -25.07
CA VAL A 13 -6.64 -25.15 -24.77
C VAL A 13 -7.68 -24.73 -23.73
N PHE A 14 -8.94 -24.60 -24.15
CA PHE A 14 -10.03 -24.40 -23.21
C PHE A 14 -10.24 -25.71 -22.44
N SER A 15 -9.79 -25.76 -21.18
CA SER A 15 -10.16 -26.87 -20.30
C SER A 15 -11.65 -26.77 -19.99
N THR A 16 -12.37 -27.87 -20.16
CA THR A 16 -13.76 -28.03 -19.73
C THR A 16 -13.87 -28.37 -18.24
N ASP A 17 -12.85 -28.12 -17.44
CA ASP A 17 -12.95 -28.22 -15.99
C ASP A 17 -13.80 -27.05 -15.45
N PRO A 18 -14.99 -27.30 -14.88
CA PRO A 18 -15.86 -26.25 -14.34
C PRO A 18 -15.30 -25.59 -13.07
N ASN A 19 -14.11 -26.04 -12.62
CA ASN A 19 -13.39 -25.53 -11.45
C ASN A 19 -12.11 -24.75 -11.81
N PHE A 20 -11.90 -24.39 -13.07
CA PHE A 20 -10.77 -23.55 -13.47
C PHE A 20 -11.01 -22.10 -13.00
N GLN A 21 -10.52 -21.79 -11.80
CA GLN A 21 -10.41 -20.43 -11.32
C GLN A 21 -9.05 -19.89 -11.78
N PHE A 22 -9.05 -18.75 -12.47
CA PHE A 22 -7.84 -17.96 -12.59
C PHE A 22 -7.47 -17.54 -11.18
N GLU A 23 -6.53 -18.26 -10.55
CA GLU A 23 -5.79 -17.71 -9.44
C GLU A 23 -5.05 -16.51 -10.01
N GLU A 24 -5.62 -15.31 -9.82
CA GLU A 24 -4.83 -14.10 -9.80
C GLU A 24 -3.75 -14.38 -8.75
N GLU A 25 -2.56 -14.79 -9.19
CA GLU A 25 -1.34 -14.68 -8.43
C GLU A 25 -1.15 -13.18 -8.15
N ARG A 26 -1.93 -12.65 -7.20
CA ARG A 26 -1.51 -11.51 -6.41
C ARG A 26 -0.23 -12.01 -5.79
N ILE A 27 0.89 -11.55 -6.34
CA ILE A 27 2.18 -11.63 -5.70
C ILE A 27 1.95 -10.90 -4.37
N GLU A 28 1.60 -11.65 -3.33
CA GLU A 28 1.42 -11.13 -2.00
C GLU A 28 2.81 -10.74 -1.55
N GLU A 29 3.18 -9.47 -1.74
CA GLU A 29 4.46 -8.97 -1.27
C GLU A 29 4.55 -9.24 0.23
N GLU A 30 5.49 -10.12 0.61
CA GLU A 30 5.74 -10.45 2.00
C GLU A 30 6.07 -9.17 2.77
N THR A 31 5.45 -9.02 3.94
CA THR A 31 5.62 -7.82 4.75
C THR A 31 6.98 -7.84 5.41
N VAL A 32 7.81 -6.89 4.97
CA VAL A 32 9.15 -6.71 5.51
C VAL A 32 9.02 -6.33 6.98
N PRO A 33 9.86 -6.88 7.88
CA PRO A 33 9.79 -6.57 9.30
C PRO A 33 9.99 -5.08 9.57
N ALA A 34 9.33 -4.57 10.62
CA ALA A 34 9.26 -3.14 10.95
C ALA A 34 10.63 -2.45 11.05
N ASN A 35 11.65 -3.17 11.51
CA ASN A 35 13.03 -2.68 11.66
C ASN A 35 13.74 -2.36 10.33
N GLN A 36 13.29 -2.94 9.22
CA GLN A 36 13.85 -2.75 7.89
C GLN A 36 13.01 -1.79 7.03
N GLN A 37 11.81 -1.42 7.50
CA GLN A 37 10.92 -0.51 6.77
C GLN A 37 11.37 0.95 6.86
N LYS A 38 11.61 1.57 5.70
CA LYS A 38 12.04 2.97 5.55
C LYS A 38 10.85 3.91 5.38
N LEU A 39 10.12 4.15 6.47
CA LEU A 39 8.95 5.02 6.44
C LEU A 39 9.35 6.50 6.41
N ARG A 40 8.73 7.27 5.51
CA ARG A 40 8.92 8.72 5.40
C ARG A 40 7.63 9.43 5.73
N ILE A 41 7.69 10.36 6.68
CA ILE A 41 6.55 11.18 7.10
C ILE A 41 6.73 12.57 6.50
N ARG A 42 5.82 13.00 5.64
CA ARG A 42 5.83 14.31 4.98
C ARG A 42 4.59 15.09 5.38
N LEU A 43 4.71 16.42 5.43
CA LEU A 43 3.54 17.29 5.51
C LEU A 43 3.11 17.66 4.10
N GLU A 44 1.84 17.42 3.78
CA GLU A 44 1.24 17.83 2.52
C GLU A 44 0.13 18.85 2.78
N THR A 45 0.26 19.99 2.12
CA THR A 45 -0.68 21.12 2.21
C THR A 45 -1.23 21.52 0.84
N LYS A 46 -0.58 21.07 -0.24
CA LYS A 46 -0.96 21.37 -1.62
C LYS A 46 -2.27 20.65 -1.97
N HIS A 47 -3.14 21.33 -2.72
CA HIS A 47 -4.41 20.80 -3.23
C HIS A 47 -5.46 20.34 -2.20
N ARG A 48 -5.29 20.66 -0.92
CA ARG A 48 -6.18 20.20 0.17
C ARG A 48 -7.11 21.29 0.71
N GLY A 49 -7.27 22.40 -0.03
CA GLY A 49 -8.15 23.51 0.36
C GLY A 49 -7.75 24.18 1.68
N GLY A 50 -6.44 24.27 1.96
CA GLY A 50 -5.91 24.82 3.21
C GLY A 50 -5.79 23.82 4.37
N LYS A 51 -6.25 22.58 4.19
CA LYS A 51 -6.11 21.52 5.21
C LYS A 51 -4.72 20.90 5.13
N THR A 52 -4.02 20.85 6.26
CA THR A 52 -2.74 20.15 6.39
C THR A 52 -2.98 18.66 6.64
N VAL A 53 -2.22 17.80 5.97
CA VAL A 53 -2.23 16.35 6.24
C VAL A 53 -0.80 15.83 6.38
N SER A 54 -0.65 14.78 7.18
CA SER A 54 0.60 14.03 7.32
C SER A 54 0.51 12.80 6.43
N LEU A 55 1.43 12.69 5.47
CA LEU A 55 1.56 11.56 4.55
C LEU A 55 2.70 10.66 5.02
N ILE A 56 2.42 9.37 5.23
CA ILE A 56 3.44 8.35 5.48
C ILE A 56 3.58 7.49 4.23
N THR A 57 4.80 7.39 3.69
CA THR A 57 5.11 6.60 2.51
C THR A 57 6.31 5.67 2.74
N GLY A 58 6.52 4.71 1.85
CA GLY A 58 7.64 3.77 1.93
C GLY A 58 7.36 2.51 2.76
N PHE A 59 6.08 2.20 2.97
CA PHE A 59 5.67 0.90 3.50
C PHE A 59 5.86 -0.17 2.41
N ILE A 60 6.38 -1.33 2.80
CA ILE A 60 6.64 -2.45 1.91
C ILE A 60 5.94 -3.68 2.50
N GLY A 61 4.97 -4.21 1.76
CA GLY A 61 4.16 -5.33 2.19
C GLY A 61 2.73 -5.28 1.69
N LYS A 62 1.90 -6.18 2.22
CA LYS A 62 0.49 -6.33 1.90
C LYS A 62 -0.32 -5.09 2.26
N GLU A 63 -1.32 -4.81 1.43
CA GLU A 63 -2.27 -3.71 1.64
C GLU A 63 -3.05 -3.87 2.95
N THR A 64 -3.34 -5.10 3.37
CA THR A 64 -3.99 -5.39 4.66
C THR A 64 -3.19 -4.87 5.84
N ASP A 65 -1.87 -5.08 5.84
CA ASP A 65 -0.98 -4.61 6.90
C ASP A 65 -0.79 -3.09 6.87
N LEU A 66 -0.78 -2.50 5.67
CA LEU A 66 -0.82 -1.05 5.50
C LEU A 66 -2.09 -0.45 6.12
N GLU A 67 -3.25 -1.05 5.85
CA GLU A 67 -4.53 -0.62 6.41
C GLU A 67 -4.56 -0.76 7.93
N GLU A 68 -4.05 -1.86 8.48
CA GLU A 68 -3.93 -2.05 9.93
C GLU A 68 -3.02 -1.01 10.57
N LEU A 69 -1.85 -0.76 9.98
CA LEU A 69 -0.93 0.29 10.42
C LEU A 69 -1.61 1.66 10.38
N GLY A 70 -2.33 1.95 9.29
CA GLY A 70 -3.12 3.16 9.14
C GLY A 70 -4.20 3.31 10.21
N LYS A 71 -4.94 2.24 10.55
CA LYS A 71 -5.94 2.24 11.63
C LYS A 71 -5.29 2.52 12.99
N LYS A 72 -4.14 1.89 13.29
CA LYS A 72 -3.39 2.11 14.54
C LYS A 72 -2.90 3.55 14.66
N LEU A 73 -2.33 4.11 13.59
CA LEU A 73 -1.86 5.50 13.56
C LEU A 73 -3.01 6.51 13.71
N LYS A 74 -4.14 6.29 13.03
CA LYS A 74 -5.35 7.13 13.14
C LYS A 74 -5.92 7.11 14.55
N SER A 75 -6.05 5.91 15.14
CA SER A 75 -6.52 5.75 16.52
C SER A 75 -5.60 6.45 17.52
N PHE A 76 -4.28 6.35 17.33
CA PHE A 76 -3.30 7.04 18.18
C PHE A 76 -3.36 8.57 18.04
N CYS A 77 -3.55 9.09 16.83
CA CYS A 77 -3.64 10.53 16.60
C CYS A 77 -5.02 11.11 16.94
N GLY A 78 -6.06 10.27 17.04
CA GLY A 78 -7.44 10.71 17.24
C GLY A 78 -8.03 11.41 16.03
N THR A 79 -7.49 11.14 14.83
CA THR A 79 -7.84 11.86 13.60
C THR A 79 -8.30 10.93 12.48
N GLY A 80 -9.06 11.50 11.55
CA GLY A 80 -9.43 10.82 10.32
C GLY A 80 -8.23 10.60 9.39
N GLY A 81 -8.45 9.81 8.34
CA GLY A 81 -7.43 9.48 7.35
C GLY A 81 -7.74 8.21 6.57
N SER A 82 -6.90 7.90 5.59
CA SER A 82 -7.02 6.73 4.72
C SER A 82 -5.65 6.10 4.47
N ALA A 83 -5.59 4.78 4.33
CA ALA A 83 -4.40 4.07 3.86
C ALA A 83 -4.77 3.45 2.52
N LYS A 84 -4.09 3.86 1.45
CA LYS A 84 -4.33 3.41 0.06
C LYS A 84 -3.05 3.52 -0.74
N ASP A 85 -2.89 2.68 -1.75
CA ASP A 85 -1.78 2.77 -2.73
C ASP A 85 -0.38 2.77 -2.09
N GLY A 86 -0.20 2.08 -0.96
CA GLY A 86 1.08 2.04 -0.24
C GLY A 86 1.39 3.31 0.58
N GLU A 87 0.42 4.22 0.72
CA GLU A 87 0.55 5.46 1.47
C GLU A 87 -0.52 5.56 2.57
N ILE A 88 -0.13 6.14 3.70
CA ILE A 88 -1.04 6.41 4.82
C ILE A 88 -1.20 7.92 4.95
N ILE A 89 -2.44 8.39 4.82
CA ILE A 89 -2.84 9.77 4.96
C ILE A 89 -3.48 9.95 6.33
N VAL A 90 -2.94 10.86 7.12
CA VAL A 90 -3.47 11.26 8.44
C VAL A 90 -3.81 12.75 8.38
N GLN A 91 -5.00 13.13 8.85
CA GLN A 91 -5.39 14.55 8.88
C GLN A 91 -4.63 15.31 9.98
N GLY A 92 -4.18 16.54 9.69
CA GLY A 92 -3.42 17.38 10.62
C GLY A 92 -1.90 17.25 10.50
N ASP A 93 -1.17 18.12 11.21
CA ASP A 93 0.27 17.95 11.43
C ASP A 93 0.49 17.13 12.71
N HIS A 94 0.72 15.83 12.51
CA HIS A 94 0.97 14.88 13.59
C HIS A 94 2.31 14.18 13.41
N ARG A 95 3.23 14.78 12.66
CA ARG A 95 4.52 14.17 12.30
C ARG A 95 5.30 13.69 13.52
N ASP A 96 5.33 14.48 14.60
CA ASP A 96 6.04 14.12 15.82
C ASP A 96 5.38 12.95 16.57
N LYS A 97 4.04 12.95 16.69
CA LYS A 97 3.28 11.86 17.32
C LYS A 97 3.42 10.57 16.54
N ILE A 98 3.31 10.64 15.21
CA ILE A 98 3.46 9.50 14.30
C ILE A 98 4.87 8.93 14.41
N LEU A 99 5.90 9.78 14.38
CA LEU A 99 7.30 9.34 14.54
C LEU A 99 7.52 8.64 15.88
N GLN A 100 7.02 9.21 16.97
CA GLN A 100 7.14 8.61 18.30
C GLN A 100 6.46 7.23 18.37
N TRP A 101 5.27 7.09 17.78
CA TRP A 101 4.56 5.82 17.72
C TRP A 101 5.31 4.79 16.88
N LEU A 102 5.80 5.18 15.71
CA LEU A 102 6.57 4.32 14.82
C LEU A 102 7.85 3.80 15.49
N LEU A 103 8.62 4.68 16.13
CA LEU A 103 9.81 4.28 16.88
C LEU A 103 9.49 3.31 18.02
N LYS A 104 8.39 3.53 18.75
CA LYS A 104 7.94 2.65 19.84
C LYS A 104 7.56 1.24 19.33
N ASN A 105 7.03 1.15 18.10
CA ASN A 105 6.62 -0.11 17.48
C ASN A 105 7.73 -0.78 16.65
N GLY A 106 8.99 -0.32 16.77
CA GLY A 106 10.14 -0.95 16.12
C GLY A 106 10.46 -0.46 14.71
N TYR A 107 9.78 0.58 14.21
CA TYR A 107 10.09 1.23 12.94
C TYR A 107 11.26 2.21 13.11
N SER A 108 12.45 1.67 13.31
CA SER A 108 13.69 2.42 13.60
C SER A 108 14.16 3.31 12.44
N GLN A 109 13.80 2.98 11.20
CA GLN A 109 14.20 3.74 10.01
C GLN A 109 13.17 4.79 9.58
N SER A 110 12.24 5.17 10.47
CA SER A 110 11.26 6.23 10.21
C SER A 110 11.89 7.63 10.29
N LYS A 111 11.61 8.49 9.31
CA LYS A 111 12.10 9.88 9.28
C LYS A 111 10.98 10.85 8.93
N LYS A 112 10.94 11.98 9.64
CA LYS A 112 10.10 13.13 9.29
C LYS A 112 10.82 14.04 8.30
N SER A 113 10.07 14.61 7.36
CA SER A 113 10.48 15.58 6.35
C SER A 113 9.58 16.80 6.36
#